data_AF-A0A932RHN1-F1
#
_entry.id   AF-A0A932RHN1-F1
#
_cell.length_a   1.000
_cell.length_b   1.000
_cell.length_c   1.000
_cell.angle_alpha   90.00
_cell.angle_beta   90.00
_cell.angle_gamma   90.00
#
_symmetry.space_group_name_H-M   'P 1'
#
loop_
_entity.id
_entity.type
_entity.pdbx_description
1 polymer ?
#
loop_
_entity_poly.entity_id
_entity_poly.type
_entity_poly.pdbx_seq_one_letter_code
_entity_poly.pdbx_strand_id
1 'polypeptide(L)'
;MLSLHRLFIKTAVVYLMLGSGLGGFLLLNKGWFQIGVPHELITIHNHIISVGFILMMIMGVAYWMFPRPAGVPLQKTAREPLAWANYFLLNVGLILRIVSEPFPQRPGTGKLLGLSALLQMLGLAAFVLGIWKRVRFPLSK
;
A
#
# COMPACT_ATOMS: atom_id res chain seq x y z
N MET A 1 2.77 19.18 11.32
CA MET A 1 1.92 18.89 10.15
C MET A 1 2.61 17.85 9.27
N LEU A 2 2.17 16.59 9.29
CA LEU A 2 2.75 15.54 8.42
C LEU A 2 2.26 15.76 6.99
N SER A 3 3.19 15.88 6.03
CA SER A 3 2.83 15.88 4.61
C SER A 3 2.46 14.46 4.17
N LEU A 4 1.39 14.30 3.40
CA LEU A 4 0.85 13.00 3.00
C LEU A 4 1.90 12.08 2.34
N HIS A 5 2.76 12.62 1.47
CA HIS A 5 3.87 11.85 0.87
C HIS A 5 4.83 11.25 1.92
N ARG A 6 5.12 11.99 3.01
CA ARG A 6 5.94 11.46 4.11
C ARG A 6 5.24 10.31 4.84
N LEU A 7 3.91 10.39 4.95
CA LEU A 7 3.13 9.31 5.54
C LEU A 7 3.23 8.04 4.68
N PHE A 8 3.02 8.14 3.36
CA PHE A 8 3.24 7.01 2.43
C PHE A 8 4.63 6.38 2.60
N ILE A 9 5.69 7.18 2.58
CA ILE A 9 7.07 6.70 2.65
C ILE A 9 7.34 6.02 4.01
N LYS A 10 6.93 6.65 5.12
CA LYS A 10 7.11 6.07 6.47
C LYS A 10 6.37 4.74 6.60
N THR A 11 5.13 4.69 6.13
CA THR A 11 4.32 3.46 6.16
C THR A 11 4.92 2.38 5.27
N ALA A 12 5.46 2.73 4.10
CA ALA A 12 6.16 1.81 3.21
C ALA A 12 7.39 1.18 3.89
N VAL A 13 8.19 1.98 4.60
CA VAL A 13 9.36 1.49 5.37
C VAL A 13 8.92 0.56 6.51
N VAL A 14 7.81 0.85 7.18
CA VAL A 14 7.24 -0.07 8.18
C VAL A 14 6.85 -1.40 7.54
N TYR A 15 6.16 -1.38 6.40
CA TYR A 15 5.82 -2.61 5.68
C TYR A 15 7.05 -3.36 5.16
N LEU A 16 8.13 -2.66 4.78
CA LEU A 16 9.40 -3.30 4.44
C LEU A 16 9.93 -4.10 5.64
N MET A 17 10.01 -3.47 6.81
CA MET A 17 10.49 -4.15 8.02
C MET A 17 9.63 -5.37 8.36
N LEU A 18 8.29 -5.24 8.33
CA LEU A 18 7.37 -6.33 8.61
C LEU A 18 7.48 -7.45 7.56
N GLY A 19 7.52 -7.10 6.28
CA GLY A 19 7.59 -8.04 5.16
C GLY A 19 8.90 -8.80 5.14
N SER A 20 10.03 -8.10 5.30
CA SER A 20 11.35 -8.73 5.41
C SER A 20 11.47 -9.59 6.67
N GLY A 21 10.92 -9.16 7.79
CA GLY A 21 10.86 -9.96 9.02
C GLY A 21 10.09 -11.26 8.83
N LEU A 22 8.90 -11.21 8.24
CA LEU A 22 8.10 -12.39 7.92
C LEU A 22 8.82 -13.29 6.90
N GLY A 23 9.42 -12.73 5.86
CA GLY A 23 10.19 -13.48 4.86
C GLY A 23 11.39 -14.20 5.48
N GLY A 24 12.14 -13.51 6.35
CA GLY A 24 13.25 -14.09 7.11
C GLY A 24 12.79 -15.23 8.01
N PHE A 25 11.67 -15.05 8.73
CA PHE A 25 11.07 -16.11 9.54
C PHE A 25 10.69 -17.34 8.69
N LEU A 26 10.05 -17.14 7.54
CA LEU A 26 9.66 -18.25 6.65
C LEU A 26 10.89 -19.02 6.11
N LEU A 27 11.98 -18.32 5.79
CA LEU A 27 13.23 -18.95 5.35
C LEU A 27 13.92 -19.71 6.48
N LEU A 28 14.01 -19.13 7.68
CA LEU A 28 14.56 -19.82 8.85
C LEU A 28 13.72 -21.04 9.23
N ASN A 29 12.39 -20.95 9.13
CA ASN A 29 11.51 -22.08 9.36
C ASN A 29 11.74 -23.19 8.34
N LYS A 30 11.91 -22.86 7.06
CA LYS A 30 12.22 -23.83 6.01
C LYS A 30 13.57 -24.53 6.22
N GLY A 31 14.58 -23.81 6.72
CA GLY A 31 15.95 -24.33 6.86
C GLY A 31 16.24 -25.03 8.20
N TRP A 32 15.67 -24.54 9.31
CA TRP A 32 16.02 -24.97 10.66
C TRP A 32 14.83 -25.52 11.45
N PHE A 33 13.75 -24.76 11.58
CA PHE A 33 12.71 -25.10 12.56
C PHE A 33 11.72 -26.15 12.08
N GLN A 34 11.44 -26.20 10.77
CA GLN A 34 10.51 -27.13 10.12
C GLN A 34 9.13 -27.19 10.78
N ILE A 35 8.67 -26.08 11.38
CA ILE A 35 7.35 -25.97 11.99
C ILE A 35 6.30 -25.86 10.88
N GLY A 36 5.16 -26.53 11.06
CA GLY A 36 4.03 -26.42 10.15
C GLY A 36 3.48 -24.99 10.14
N VAL A 37 3.72 -24.26 9.05
CA VAL A 37 3.19 -22.91 8.85
C VAL A 37 2.18 -22.90 7.70
N PRO A 38 1.09 -22.12 7.80
CA PRO A 38 0.13 -21.98 6.71
C PRO A 38 0.80 -21.42 5.44
N HIS A 39 0.45 -21.98 4.27
CA HIS A 39 0.96 -21.49 2.99
C HIS A 39 0.56 -20.02 2.73
N GLU A 40 -0.57 -19.62 3.31
CA GLU A 40 -1.15 -18.29 3.30
C GLU A 40 -0.19 -17.21 3.82
N LEU A 41 0.75 -17.56 4.71
CA LEU A 41 1.79 -16.62 5.17
C LEU A 41 2.72 -16.16 4.04
N ILE A 42 2.94 -16.99 3.02
CA ILE A 42 3.69 -16.60 1.82
C ILE A 42 2.90 -15.55 1.03
N THR A 43 1.58 -15.76 0.85
CA THR A 43 0.70 -14.79 0.21
C THR A 43 0.68 -13.46 0.96
N ILE A 44 0.63 -13.49 2.30
CA ILE A 44 0.70 -12.31 3.16
C ILE A 44 2.04 -11.59 2.99
N HIS A 45 3.16 -12.30 3.07
CA HIS A 45 4.50 -11.76 2.84
C HIS A 45 4.58 -11.03 1.49
N ASN A 46 4.12 -11.68 0.42
CA ASN A 46 4.13 -11.12 -0.93
C ASN A 46 3.32 -9.82 -1.00
N HIS A 47 2.15 -9.74 -0.37
CA HIS A 47 1.32 -8.52 -0.36
C HIS A 47 1.89 -7.41 0.52
N ILE A 48 2.50 -7.75 1.66
CA ILE A 48 3.18 -6.77 2.52
C ILE A 48 4.35 -6.13 1.75
N ILE A 49 5.16 -6.92 1.04
CA ILE A 49 6.28 -6.40 0.25
C ILE A 49 5.79 -5.64 -0.99
N SER A 50 4.88 -6.21 -1.78
CA SER A 50 4.44 -5.59 -3.03
C SER A 50 3.57 -4.36 -2.81
N VAL A 51 2.43 -4.51 -2.12
CA VAL A 51 1.46 -3.43 -1.93
C VAL A 51 1.89 -2.52 -0.79
N GLY A 52 2.31 -3.10 0.34
CA GLY A 52 2.68 -2.36 1.52
C GLY A 52 3.97 -1.57 1.33
N PHE A 53 5.04 -2.18 0.82
CA PHE A 53 6.32 -1.50 0.62
C PHE A 53 6.45 -0.87 -0.77
N ILE A 54 6.53 -1.68 -1.83
CA ILE A 54 6.93 -1.21 -3.16
C ILE A 54 5.95 -0.16 -3.71
N LEU A 55 4.65 -0.49 -3.77
CA LEU A 55 3.64 0.42 -4.31
C LEU A 55 3.49 1.70 -3.47
N MET A 56 3.41 1.58 -2.14
CA MET A 56 3.35 2.78 -1.27
C MET A 56 4.57 3.68 -1.42
N MET A 57 5.77 3.11 -1.57
CA MET A 57 7.00 3.86 -1.78
C MET A 57 6.94 4.61 -3.11
N ILE A 58 6.63 3.92 -4.21
CA ILE A 58 6.51 4.52 -5.55
C ILE A 58 5.48 5.65 -5.54
N MET A 59 4.31 5.42 -4.95
CA MET A 59 3.23 6.40 -4.90
C MET A 59 3.58 7.60 -4.03
N GLY A 60 4.20 7.38 -2.87
CA GLY A 60 4.65 8.44 -1.97
C GLY A 60 5.67 9.35 -2.65
N VAL A 61 6.65 8.75 -3.34
CA VAL A 61 7.64 9.47 -4.16
C VAL A 61 6.98 10.20 -5.32
N ALA A 62 6.05 9.57 -6.03
CA ALA A 62 5.32 10.20 -7.14
C ALA A 62 4.53 11.44 -6.68
N TYR A 63 3.83 11.37 -5.54
CA TYR A 63 3.12 12.52 -4.98
C TYR A 63 4.04 13.66 -4.53
N TRP A 64 5.30 13.35 -4.23
CA TRP A 64 6.32 14.35 -3.90
C TRP A 64 6.95 14.95 -5.17
N MET A 65 7.27 14.12 -6.16
CA MET A 65 8.01 14.53 -7.37
C MET A 65 7.13 15.22 -8.40
N PHE A 66 5.91 14.73 -8.66
CA PHE A 66 5.07 15.30 -9.71
C PHE A 66 4.46 16.63 -9.27
N PRO A 67 4.72 17.72 -10.02
CA PRO A 67 4.31 19.05 -9.62
C PRO A 67 2.79 19.16 -9.62
N ARG A 68 2.29 19.94 -8.67
CA ARG A 68 0.86 20.25 -8.60
C ARG A 68 0.47 21.19 -9.74
N PRO A 69 -0.79 21.16 -10.22
CA PRO A 69 -1.30 22.18 -11.13
C PRO A 69 -1.08 23.58 -10.56
N ALA A 70 -0.60 24.51 -11.40
CA ALA A 70 -0.33 25.89 -11.01
C ALA A 70 -1.61 26.56 -10.49
N GLY A 71 -1.51 27.36 -9.43
CA GLY A 71 -2.64 28.12 -8.86
C GLY A 71 -3.38 27.47 -7.69
N VAL A 72 -2.93 26.32 -7.15
CA VAL A 72 -3.50 25.73 -5.93
C VAL A 72 -2.68 26.17 -4.69
N PRO A 73 -3.23 26.98 -3.77
CA PRO A 73 -2.52 27.42 -2.57
C PRO A 73 -2.06 26.24 -1.70
N LEU A 74 -0.89 26.36 -1.07
CA LEU A 74 -0.32 25.39 -0.12
C LEU A 74 -1.29 25.02 1.04
N GLN A 75 -2.24 25.87 1.39
CA GLN A 75 -3.26 25.55 2.41
C GLN A 75 -4.34 24.56 1.92
N LYS A 76 -4.54 24.38 0.61
CA LYS A 76 -5.40 23.32 0.05
C LYS A 76 -4.70 21.95 0.01
N THR A 77 -3.45 21.84 0.44
CA THR A 77 -2.69 20.56 0.52
C THR A 77 -3.38 19.50 1.39
N ALA A 78 -4.18 19.92 2.38
CA ALA A 78 -4.99 19.00 3.19
C ALA A 78 -6.16 18.36 2.42
N ARG A 79 -6.53 18.91 1.25
CA ARG A 79 -7.69 18.51 0.45
C ARG A 79 -7.29 17.81 -0.84
N GLU A 80 -6.29 16.93 -0.83
CA GLU A 80 -6.05 16.01 -1.95
C GLU A 80 -6.88 14.72 -1.73
N PRO A 81 -8.21 14.71 -1.96
CA PRO A 81 -9.07 13.60 -1.56
C PRO A 81 -8.66 12.29 -2.23
N LEU A 82 -8.20 12.34 -3.48
CA LEU A 82 -7.73 11.16 -4.20
C LEU A 82 -6.45 10.58 -3.60
N ALA A 83 -5.54 11.42 -3.11
CA ALA A 83 -4.31 10.93 -2.49
C ALA A 83 -4.58 10.34 -1.09
N TRP A 84 -5.48 10.95 -0.33
CA TRP A 84 -5.94 10.39 0.95
C TRP A 84 -6.76 9.10 0.75
N ALA A 85 -7.68 9.08 -0.22
CA ALA A 85 -8.43 7.88 -0.57
C ALA A 85 -7.49 6.75 -0.98
N ASN A 86 -6.51 7.02 -1.85
CA ASN A 86 -5.47 6.06 -2.21
C ASN A 86 -4.77 5.49 -0.95
N TYR A 87 -4.28 6.36 -0.07
CA TYR A 87 -3.59 5.94 1.15
C TYR A 87 -4.45 5.01 2.03
N PHE A 88 -5.68 5.42 2.34
CA PHE A 88 -6.55 4.67 3.25
C PHE A 88 -7.08 3.40 2.60
N LEU A 89 -7.48 3.43 1.33
CA LEU A 89 -7.99 2.27 0.61
C LEU A 89 -6.93 1.17 0.51
N LEU A 90 -5.68 1.53 0.18
CA LEU A 90 -4.59 0.56 0.13
C LEU A 90 -4.26 -0.02 1.52
N ASN A 91 -4.16 0.83 2.56
CA ASN A 91 -3.84 0.35 3.90
C ASN A 91 -4.95 -0.52 4.50
N VAL A 92 -6.20 -0.07 4.44
CA VAL A 92 -7.34 -0.84 4.95
C VAL A 92 -7.50 -2.14 4.18
N GLY A 93 -7.36 -2.10 2.85
CA GLY A 93 -7.38 -3.30 2.03
C GLY A 93 -6.27 -4.29 2.40
N LEU A 94 -5.03 -3.81 2.58
CA LEU A 94 -3.91 -4.66 2.96
C LEU A 94 -4.07 -5.24 4.38
N ILE A 95 -4.47 -4.43 5.37
CA ILE A 95 -4.74 -4.90 6.73
C ILE A 95 -5.84 -5.96 6.72
N LEU A 96 -6.92 -5.74 5.97
CA LEU A 96 -8.01 -6.70 5.85
C LEU A 96 -7.54 -8.04 5.29
N ARG A 97 -6.60 -8.02 4.33
CA ARG A 97 -5.96 -9.25 3.83
C ARG A 97 -5.13 -9.91 4.92
N ILE A 98 -4.24 -9.18 5.58
CA ILE A 98 -3.35 -9.71 6.63
C ILE A 98 -4.14 -10.43 7.73
N VAL A 99 -5.29 -9.88 8.16
CA VAL A 99 -6.10 -10.49 9.23
C VAL A 99 -6.99 -11.64 8.75
N SER A 100 -7.36 -11.67 7.47
CA SER A 100 -8.31 -12.66 6.93
C SER A 100 -7.61 -13.87 6.30
N GLU A 101 -6.51 -13.64 5.59
CA GLU A 101 -5.78 -14.67 4.83
C GLU A 101 -5.35 -15.88 5.68
N PRO A 102 -4.89 -15.75 6.94
CA PRO A 102 -4.50 -16.91 7.75
C PRO A 102 -5.63 -17.88 8.08
N PHE A 103 -6.89 -17.50 7.87
CA PHE A 103 -8.06 -18.27 8.30
C PHE A 103 -9.02 -18.57 7.14
N PRO A 104 -8.58 -19.27 6.08
CA PRO A 104 -9.40 -19.50 4.89
C PRO A 104 -10.67 -20.31 5.18
N GLN A 105 -10.64 -21.15 6.21
CA GLN A 105 -11.76 -22.01 6.59
C GLN A 105 -12.87 -21.30 7.38
N ARG A 106 -12.64 -20.05 7.84
CA ARG A 106 -13.66 -19.33 8.60
C ARG A 106 -14.78 -18.83 7.68
N PRO A 107 -16.06 -18.98 8.09
CA PRO A 107 -17.17 -18.40 7.33
C PRO A 107 -16.97 -16.90 7.13
N GLY A 108 -17.09 -16.44 5.89
CA GLY A 108 -16.95 -15.02 5.55
C GLY A 108 -15.55 -14.56 5.14
N THR A 109 -14.49 -15.36 5.35
CA THR A 109 -13.12 -14.99 4.94
C THR A 109 -13.05 -14.64 3.45
N GLY A 110 -13.69 -15.41 2.57
CA GLY A 110 -13.71 -15.12 1.13
C GLY A 110 -14.33 -13.75 0.79
N LYS A 111 -15.37 -13.33 1.53
CA LYS A 111 -15.99 -12.00 1.36
C LYS A 111 -15.05 -10.89 1.81
N LEU A 112 -14.34 -11.09 2.93
CA LEU A 112 -13.35 -10.13 3.43
C LEU A 112 -12.16 -10.00 2.48
N LEU A 113 -11.68 -11.10 1.90
CA LEU A 113 -10.63 -11.09 0.89
C LEU A 113 -11.10 -10.41 -0.42
N GLY A 114 -12.35 -10.64 -0.83
CA GLY A 114 -12.96 -9.93 -1.96
C GLY A 114 -13.06 -8.43 -1.71
N LEU A 115 -13.50 -8.02 -0.52
CA LEU A 115 -13.53 -6.60 -0.12
C LEU A 115 -12.11 -6.01 -0.07
N SER A 116 -11.13 -6.74 0.47
CA SER A 116 -9.73 -6.33 0.48
C SER A 116 -9.21 -6.04 -0.93
N ALA A 117 -9.47 -6.95 -1.87
CA ALA A 117 -9.07 -6.78 -3.27
C ALA A 117 -9.75 -5.54 -3.89
N LEU A 118 -11.06 -5.37 -3.67
CA LEU A 118 -11.81 -4.22 -4.16
C LEU A 118 -11.25 -2.90 -3.61
N LEU A 119 -10.98 -2.83 -2.30
CA LEU A 119 -10.39 -1.64 -1.68
C LEU A 119 -9.02 -1.33 -2.28
N GLN A 120 -8.17 -2.34 -2.47
CA GLN A 120 -6.85 -2.12 -3.08
C GLN A 120 -6.97 -1.64 -4.53
N MET A 121 -7.87 -2.22 -5.34
CA MET A 121 -8.15 -1.77 -6.70
C MET A 121 -8.66 -0.33 -6.75
N LEU A 122 -9.58 0.04 -5.86
CA LEU A 122 -10.08 1.42 -5.76
C LEU A 122 -8.98 2.39 -5.30
N GLY A 123 -8.06 1.96 -4.43
CA GLY A 123 -6.89 2.73 -4.03
C GLY A 123 -5.96 3.02 -5.23
N LEU A 124 -5.65 2.00 -6.03
CA LEU A 124 -4.90 2.15 -7.27
C LEU A 124 -5.61 3.08 -8.26
N ALA A 125 -6.93 2.95 -8.42
CA ALA A 125 -7.70 3.84 -9.29
C ALA A 125 -7.63 5.30 -8.80
N ALA A 126 -7.75 5.53 -7.49
CA ALA A 126 -7.60 6.86 -6.90
C ALA A 126 -6.19 7.44 -7.14
N PHE A 127 -5.14 6.60 -7.06
CA PHE A 127 -3.78 7.01 -7.44
C PHE A 127 -3.70 7.46 -8.90
N VAL A 128 -4.15 6.62 -9.82
CA VAL A 128 -4.12 6.90 -11.27
C VAL A 128 -4.86 8.19 -11.58
N LEU A 129 -6.10 8.35 -11.10
CA LEU A 129 -6.89 9.56 -11.30
C LEU A 129 -6.22 10.80 -10.69
N GLY A 130 -5.57 10.64 -9.54
CA GLY A 130 -4.90 11.73 -8.83
C GLY A 130 -3.59 12.20 -9.48
N ILE A 131 -2.84 11.28 -10.11
CA ILE A 131 -1.54 11.56 -10.72
C ILE A 131 -1.66 11.88 -12.21
N TRP A 132 -2.67 11.38 -12.93
CA TRP A 132 -2.81 11.48 -14.39
C TRP A 132 -2.62 12.91 -14.90
N LYS A 133 -3.28 13.89 -14.27
CA LYS A 133 -3.20 15.31 -14.67
C LYS A 133 -1.86 15.99 -14.31
N ARG A 134 -1.04 15.34 -13.47
CA ARG A 134 0.29 15.84 -13.06
C ARG A 134 1.40 15.33 -13.95
N VAL A 135 1.17 14.23 -14.69
CA VAL A 135 2.10 13.70 -15.69
C VAL A 135 1.98 14.54 -16.97
N ARG A 136 2.73 15.63 -17.04
CA ARG A 136 2.77 16.52 -18.22
C ARG A 136 4.20 17.03 -18.43
N PHE A 137 4.54 17.32 -19.68
CA PHE A 137 5.84 17.90 -20.00
C PHE A 137 6.07 19.21 -19.23
N PRO A 138 7.29 19.45 -18.70
CA PRO A 138 7.63 20.75 -18.17
C PRO A 138 7.48 21.75 -19.32
N LEU A 139 6.61 22.74 -19.15
CA LEU A 139 6.51 23.85 -20.11
C LEU A 139 7.91 24.49 -20.19
N SER A 140 8.56 24.42 -21.35
CA SER A 140 9.77 25.20 -21.60
C SER A 140 9.43 26.67 -21.40
N LYS A 141 10.15 27.32 -20.48
CA LYS A 141 10.09 28.78 -20.37
C LYS A 141 10.78 29.41 -21.57
#